data_AF-A0A6B1GAB3-F1
#
_entry.id   AF-A0A6B1GAB3-F1
#
_cell.length_a   1.000
_cell.length_b   1.000
_cell.length_c   1.000
_cell.angle_alpha   90.00
_cell.angle_beta   90.00
_cell.angle_gamma   90.00
#
_symmetry.space_group_name_H-M   'P 1'
#
loop_
_entity.id
_entity.type
_entity.pdbx_description
1 polymer ?
#
loop_
_entity_poly.entity_id
_entity_poly.type
_entity_poly.pdbx_seq_one_letter_code
_entity_poly.pdbx_strand_id
1 'polypeptide(L)'
;MAKEKENTGAQNAIVPADKRQLQRQPDESEKAHRARVAYCKLAPSQRTIAAAYRVFKDMEPDAEVKVPGYFGAWAKRFRWKEYAIAWDAYFNDIVATRRDEQMAAARRETVEQAEQLQTLIKQEIERLKEAGQRRRLWPGASEDRTADLSHLATALKDASAARLAALEGIAPDLD
;
A
#
# COMPACT_ATOMS: atom_id res chain seq x y z
N MET A 1 -47.25 -32.51 -26.95
CA MET A 1 -46.53 -32.37 -25.67
C MET A 1 -45.04 -32.26 -25.96
N ALA A 2 -44.54 -31.03 -26.14
CA ALA A 2 -43.13 -30.75 -26.34
C ALA A 2 -42.49 -30.48 -24.98
N LYS A 3 -41.46 -31.25 -24.61
CA LYS A 3 -40.66 -30.99 -23.42
C LYS A 3 -39.60 -29.95 -23.76
N GLU A 4 -39.80 -28.73 -23.26
CA GLU A 4 -38.79 -27.69 -23.23
C GLU A 4 -37.57 -28.20 -22.45
N LYS A 5 -36.41 -28.16 -23.10
CA LYS A 5 -35.12 -28.33 -22.43
C LYS A 5 -34.75 -26.97 -21.85
N GLU A 6 -34.94 -26.80 -20.55
CA GLU A 6 -34.38 -25.68 -19.79
C GLU A 6 -32.86 -25.72 -19.92
N ASN A 7 -32.35 -24.86 -20.78
CA ASN A 7 -30.94 -24.52 -20.87
C ASN A 7 -30.60 -23.66 -19.65
N THR A 8 -30.30 -24.31 -18.53
CA THR A 8 -29.71 -23.69 -17.35
C THR A 8 -28.31 -23.25 -17.71
N GLY A 9 -28.22 -22.05 -18.30
CA GLY A 9 -27.00 -21.30 -18.45
C GLY A 9 -26.41 -21.10 -17.06
N ALA A 10 -25.49 -21.97 -16.68
CA ALA A 10 -24.64 -21.80 -15.52
C ALA A 10 -23.84 -20.52 -15.74
N GLN A 11 -24.41 -19.41 -15.27
CA GLN A 11 -23.72 -18.18 -14.96
C GLN A 11 -22.68 -18.56 -13.92
N ASN A 12 -21.49 -18.94 -14.40
CA ASN A 12 -20.29 -19.05 -13.60
C ASN A 12 -20.02 -17.67 -13.02
N ALA A 13 -20.62 -17.41 -11.86
CA ALA A 13 -20.33 -16.27 -11.02
C ALA A 13 -18.81 -16.24 -10.86
N ILE A 14 -18.20 -15.19 -11.39
CA ILE A 14 -16.79 -14.89 -11.18
C ILE A 14 -16.70 -14.54 -9.70
N VAL A 15 -16.39 -15.55 -8.88
CA VAL A 15 -16.38 -15.44 -7.41
C VAL A 15 -15.35 -14.40 -6.98
N PRO A 16 -15.69 -13.41 -6.15
CA PRO A 16 -14.76 -12.37 -5.73
C PRO A 16 -13.67 -12.86 -4.76
N ALA A 17 -12.59 -12.09 -4.77
CA ALA A 17 -11.32 -12.15 -4.04
C ALA A 17 -11.31 -12.78 -2.64
N ASP A 18 -10.92 -14.04 -2.60
CA ASP A 18 -10.19 -14.63 -1.48
C ASP A 18 -9.01 -15.40 -2.13
N LYS A 19 -8.03 -15.86 -1.35
CA LYS A 19 -6.86 -16.66 -1.80
C LYS A 19 -7.21 -17.86 -2.72
N ARG A 20 -8.51 -18.16 -2.83
CA ARG A 20 -9.20 -19.02 -3.79
C ARG A 20 -8.98 -18.70 -5.27
N GLN A 21 -8.60 -17.48 -5.67
CA GLN A 21 -8.37 -17.18 -7.10
C GLN A 21 -7.16 -17.95 -7.70
N LEU A 22 -6.19 -18.30 -6.86
CA LEU A 22 -5.10 -19.22 -7.20
C LEU A 22 -5.38 -20.66 -6.79
N GLN A 23 -6.57 -20.98 -6.28
CA GLN A 23 -6.92 -22.38 -6.10
C GLN A 23 -7.23 -23.03 -7.44
N ARG A 24 -7.00 -24.34 -7.48
CA ARG A 24 -7.28 -25.17 -8.64
C ARG A 24 -8.79 -25.22 -8.87
N GLN A 25 -9.24 -25.00 -10.11
CA GLN A 25 -10.66 -25.14 -10.44
C GLN A 25 -11.11 -26.61 -10.35
N PRO A 26 -12.41 -26.88 -10.14
CA PRO A 26 -12.96 -28.21 -10.33
C PRO A 26 -12.57 -28.74 -11.72
N ASP A 27 -12.05 -29.96 -11.79
CA ASP A 27 -11.55 -30.62 -13.01
C ASP A 27 -10.27 -30.03 -13.65
N GLU A 28 -9.66 -29.02 -13.03
CA GLU A 28 -8.35 -28.53 -13.47
C GLU A 28 -7.26 -29.50 -13.02
N SER A 29 -6.56 -30.12 -13.98
CA SER A 29 -5.40 -30.96 -13.66
C SER A 29 -4.28 -30.12 -13.02
N GLU A 30 -3.41 -30.75 -12.24
CA GLU A 30 -2.28 -30.04 -11.61
C GLU A 30 -1.37 -29.34 -12.63
N LYS A 31 -1.13 -29.97 -13.79
CA LYS A 31 -0.33 -29.36 -14.87
C LYS A 31 -1.01 -28.13 -15.46
N ALA A 32 -2.32 -28.20 -15.72
CA ALA A 32 -3.10 -27.06 -16.20
C ALA A 32 -3.12 -25.91 -15.18
N HIS A 33 -3.23 -26.25 -13.90
CA HIS A 33 -3.18 -25.31 -12.80
C HIS A 33 -1.85 -24.55 -12.74
N ARG A 34 -0.73 -25.29 -12.73
CA ARG A 34 0.62 -24.69 -12.74
C ARG A 34 0.85 -23.80 -13.96
N ALA A 35 0.31 -24.20 -15.11
CA ALA A 35 0.37 -23.40 -16.34
C ALA A 35 -0.43 -22.10 -16.23
N ARG A 36 -1.63 -22.13 -15.65
CA ARG A 36 -2.42 -20.93 -15.35
C ARG A 36 -1.68 -20.00 -14.39
N VAL A 37 -1.07 -20.54 -13.34
CA VAL A 37 -0.27 -19.75 -12.39
C VAL A 37 0.90 -19.07 -13.09
N ALA A 38 1.61 -19.78 -13.99
CA ALA A 38 2.67 -19.19 -14.81
C ALA A 38 2.14 -18.02 -15.67
N TYR A 39 0.96 -18.17 -16.28
CA TYR A 39 0.31 -17.09 -17.04
C TYR A 39 -0.04 -15.88 -16.17
N CYS A 40 -0.65 -16.08 -14.99
CA CYS A 40 -1.04 -14.97 -14.10
C CYS A 40 0.16 -14.20 -13.54
N LYS A 41 1.32 -14.85 -13.36
CA LYS A 41 2.56 -14.21 -12.88
C LYS A 41 3.20 -13.26 -13.91
N LEU A 42 2.85 -13.37 -15.18
CA LEU A 42 3.35 -12.45 -16.20
C LEU A 42 2.72 -11.06 -16.03
N ALA A 43 3.49 -10.02 -16.35
CA ALA A 43 2.96 -8.66 -16.43
C ALA A 43 1.82 -8.59 -17.46
N PRO A 44 0.78 -7.74 -17.26
CA PRO A 44 -0.38 -7.68 -18.14
C PRO A 44 -0.03 -7.51 -19.63
N SER A 45 0.99 -6.70 -19.94
CA SER A 45 1.48 -6.45 -21.30
C SER A 45 2.22 -7.64 -21.94
N GLN A 46 2.73 -8.57 -21.15
CA GLN A 46 3.54 -9.73 -21.60
C GLN A 46 2.73 -11.03 -21.67
N ARG A 47 1.45 -11.00 -21.28
CA ARG A 47 0.59 -12.17 -21.16
C ARG A 47 0.21 -12.77 -22.50
N THR A 48 1.06 -13.67 -22.97
CA THR A 48 0.79 -14.52 -24.12
C THR A 48 0.87 -15.99 -23.72
N ILE A 49 0.19 -16.84 -24.49
CA ILE A 49 0.24 -18.29 -24.30
C ILE A 49 1.68 -18.82 -24.46
N ALA A 50 2.45 -18.23 -25.38
CA ALA A 50 3.85 -18.57 -25.58
C ALA A 50 4.72 -18.18 -24.38
N ALA A 51 4.59 -16.94 -23.89
CA ALA A 51 5.32 -16.49 -22.71
C ALA A 51 5.01 -17.34 -21.47
N ALA A 52 3.73 -17.67 -21.25
CA ALA A 52 3.34 -18.52 -20.13
C ALA A 52 3.89 -19.94 -20.25
N TYR A 53 3.98 -20.47 -21.48
CA TYR A 53 4.58 -21.76 -21.72
C TYR A 53 6.09 -21.75 -21.45
N ARG A 54 6.80 -20.67 -21.80
CA ARG A 54 8.23 -20.50 -21.44
C ARG A 54 8.43 -20.52 -19.94
N VAL A 55 7.66 -19.71 -19.20
CA VAL A 55 7.72 -19.70 -17.73
C VAL A 55 7.35 -21.07 -17.14
N PHE A 56 6.32 -21.73 -17.68
CA PHE A 56 5.92 -23.07 -17.23
C PHE A 56 7.00 -24.13 -17.45
N LYS A 57 7.82 -23.97 -18.49
CA LYS A 57 8.92 -24.87 -18.85
C LYS A 57 10.29 -24.42 -18.34
N ASP A 58 10.34 -23.32 -17.60
CA ASP A 58 11.58 -22.73 -17.11
C ASP A 58 12.58 -22.45 -18.25
N MET A 59 12.08 -21.82 -19.31
CA MET A 59 12.86 -21.45 -20.49
C MET A 59 13.23 -19.96 -20.47
N GLU A 60 14.32 -19.63 -21.16
CA GLU A 60 14.72 -18.23 -21.40
C GLU A 60 13.59 -17.42 -22.05
N PRO A 61 13.42 -16.12 -21.71
CA PRO A 61 12.30 -15.29 -22.16
C PRO A 61 12.15 -15.20 -23.68
N ASP A 62 13.28 -15.18 -24.39
CA ASP A 62 13.37 -15.01 -25.85
C ASP A 62 13.56 -16.33 -26.61
N ALA A 63 13.52 -17.47 -25.91
CA ALA A 63 13.65 -18.77 -26.56
C ALA A 63 12.52 -18.97 -27.59
N GLU A 64 12.89 -19.41 -28.80
CA GLU A 64 11.91 -19.84 -29.78
C GLU A 64 11.15 -21.04 -29.22
N VAL A 65 9.81 -20.98 -29.27
CA VAL A 65 8.98 -21.98 -28.61
C VAL A 65 7.77 -22.36 -29.46
N LYS A 66 7.60 -23.67 -29.65
CA LYS A 66 6.40 -24.23 -30.26
C LYS A 66 5.46 -24.69 -29.15
N VAL A 67 4.40 -23.92 -28.93
CA VAL A 67 3.44 -24.23 -27.87
C VAL A 67 2.58 -25.45 -28.26
N PRO A 68 2.50 -26.49 -27.42
CA PRO A 68 1.61 -27.61 -27.65
C PRO A 68 0.12 -27.21 -27.64
N GLY A 69 -0.69 -27.79 -28.53
CA GLY A 69 -2.11 -27.43 -28.68
C GLY A 69 -2.96 -27.59 -27.40
N TYR A 70 -2.62 -28.57 -26.55
CA TYR A 70 -3.32 -28.77 -25.27
C TYR A 70 -3.18 -27.56 -24.34
N PHE A 71 -2.10 -26.79 -24.45
CA PHE A 71 -1.81 -25.66 -23.57
C PHE A 71 -2.75 -24.48 -23.88
N GLY A 72 -2.98 -24.21 -25.17
CA GLY A 72 -4.02 -23.29 -25.61
C GLY A 72 -5.43 -23.78 -25.24
N ALA A 73 -5.69 -25.09 -25.32
CA ALA A 73 -6.96 -25.67 -24.92
C ALA A 73 -7.23 -25.48 -23.42
N TRP A 74 -6.23 -25.64 -22.55
CA TRP A 74 -6.34 -25.32 -21.13
C TRP A 74 -6.63 -23.85 -20.90
N ALA A 75 -5.91 -22.95 -21.58
CA ALA A 75 -6.11 -21.52 -21.42
C ALA A 75 -7.54 -21.08 -21.74
N LYS A 76 -8.12 -21.65 -22.81
CA LYS A 76 -9.51 -21.43 -23.18
C LYS A 76 -10.48 -22.06 -22.19
N ARG A 77 -10.30 -23.35 -21.85
CA ARG A 77 -11.21 -24.11 -20.98
C ARG A 77 -11.29 -23.50 -19.58
N PHE A 78 -10.17 -23.10 -19.01
CA PHE A 78 -10.08 -22.57 -17.65
C PHE A 78 -10.04 -21.04 -17.59
N ARG A 79 -10.34 -20.36 -18.71
CA ARG A 79 -10.56 -18.90 -18.77
C ARG A 79 -9.41 -18.09 -18.15
N TRP A 80 -8.18 -18.40 -18.57
CA TRP A 80 -6.98 -17.83 -17.94
C TRP A 80 -6.95 -16.30 -17.98
N LYS A 81 -7.41 -15.70 -19.08
CA LYS A 81 -7.42 -14.24 -19.25
C LYS A 81 -8.29 -13.57 -18.19
N GLU A 82 -9.51 -14.07 -17.99
CA GLU A 82 -10.44 -13.51 -17.02
C GLU A 82 -9.96 -13.69 -15.59
N TYR A 83 -9.36 -14.85 -15.28
CA TYR A 83 -8.72 -15.07 -13.99
C TYR A 83 -7.54 -14.12 -13.75
N ALA A 84 -6.72 -13.87 -14.76
CA ALA A 84 -5.57 -13.00 -14.64
C ALA A 84 -5.99 -11.53 -14.43
N ILE A 85 -7.07 -11.08 -15.06
CA ILE A 85 -7.65 -9.75 -14.81
C ILE A 85 -8.17 -9.63 -13.38
N ALA A 86 -8.92 -10.63 -12.90
CA ALA A 86 -9.42 -10.63 -11.52
C ALA A 86 -8.27 -10.64 -10.50
N TRP A 87 -7.21 -11.38 -10.80
CA TRP A 87 -5.99 -11.42 -9.99
C TRP A 87 -5.27 -10.07 -9.93
N ASP A 88 -5.16 -9.37 -11.06
CA ASP A 88 -4.54 -8.03 -11.09
C ASP A 88 -5.33 -7.03 -10.27
N ALA A 89 -6.65 -7.04 -10.39
CA ALA A 89 -7.53 -6.17 -9.61
C ALA A 89 -7.33 -6.42 -8.10
N TYR A 90 -7.30 -7.69 -7.69
CA TYR A 90 -7.04 -8.06 -6.31
C TYR A 90 -5.65 -7.63 -5.84
N PHE A 91 -4.62 -7.83 -6.65
CA PHE A 91 -3.26 -7.45 -6.28
C PHE A 91 -3.10 -5.94 -6.15
N ASN A 92 -3.70 -5.17 -7.07
CA ASN A 92 -3.72 -3.71 -7.01
C ASN A 92 -4.41 -3.20 -5.74
N ASP A 93 -5.53 -3.82 -5.35
CA ASP A 93 -6.25 -3.49 -4.13
C ASP A 93 -5.42 -3.76 -2.87
N ILE A 94 -4.73 -4.91 -2.80
CA ILE A 94 -3.80 -5.20 -1.69
C ILE A 94 -2.65 -4.19 -1.65
N VAL A 95 -2.06 -3.85 -2.79
CA VAL A 95 -0.96 -2.89 -2.86
C VAL A 95 -1.42 -1.51 -2.42
N ALA A 96 -2.60 -1.07 -2.84
CA ALA A 96 -3.20 0.18 -2.39
C ALA A 96 -3.42 0.17 -0.87
N THR A 97 -4.05 -0.87 -0.35
CA THR A 97 -4.30 -1.02 1.10
C THR A 97 -3.00 -0.97 1.91
N ARG A 98 -1.96 -1.70 1.49
CA ARG A 98 -0.66 -1.69 2.17
C ARG A 98 0.03 -0.33 2.10
N ARG A 99 -0.11 0.39 0.98
CA ARG A 99 0.43 1.74 0.84
C ARG A 99 -0.27 2.69 1.81
N ASP A 100 -1.58 2.58 1.95
CA ASP A 100 -2.36 3.41 2.86
C ASP A 100 -2.00 3.11 4.32
N GLU A 101 -1.81 1.84 4.69
CA GLU A 101 -1.32 1.43 6.01
C GLU A 101 0.06 2.02 6.31
N GLN A 102 0.99 1.96 5.34
CA GLN A 102 2.32 2.55 5.50
C GLN A 102 2.28 4.07 5.67
N MET A 103 1.44 4.76 4.87
CA MET A 103 1.24 6.20 5.01
C MET A 103 0.61 6.57 6.36
N ALA A 104 -0.37 5.80 6.82
CA ALA A 104 -0.98 5.99 8.13
C ALA A 104 0.02 5.78 9.27
N ALA A 105 0.89 4.77 9.16
CA ALA A 105 1.96 4.53 10.14
C ALA A 105 2.96 5.70 10.17
N ALA A 106 3.43 6.16 9.01
CA ALA A 106 4.34 7.30 8.92
C ALA A 106 3.72 8.59 9.50
N ARG A 107 2.41 8.82 9.27
CA ARG A 107 1.68 9.94 9.88
C ARG A 107 1.67 9.84 11.40
N ARG A 108 1.37 8.65 11.97
CA ARG A 108 1.39 8.44 13.42
C ARG A 108 2.76 8.72 14.03
N GLU A 109 3.82 8.19 13.43
CA GLU A 109 5.19 8.42 13.88
C GLU A 109 5.54 9.91 13.86
N THR A 110 5.12 10.62 12.81
CA THR A 110 5.39 12.06 12.68
C THR A 110 4.65 12.87 13.75
N VAL A 111 3.39 12.53 14.05
CA VAL A 111 2.62 13.17 15.13
C VAL A 111 3.28 12.91 16.48
N GLU A 112 3.68 11.68 16.76
CA GLU A 112 4.36 11.32 18.01
C GLU A 112 5.67 12.11 18.19
N GLN A 113 6.49 12.22 17.14
CA GLN A 113 7.70 13.04 17.17
C GLN A 113 7.38 14.52 17.44
N ALA A 114 6.31 15.05 16.86
CA ALA A 114 5.90 16.44 17.08
C ALA A 114 5.45 16.67 18.53
N GLU A 115 4.71 15.74 19.13
CA GLU A 115 4.31 15.79 20.54
C GLU A 115 5.51 15.71 21.50
N GLN A 116 6.47 14.82 21.20
CA GLN A 116 7.72 14.72 21.96
C GLN A 116 8.51 16.03 21.91
N LEU A 117 8.67 16.62 20.72
CA LEU A 117 9.32 17.92 20.57
C LEU A 117 8.58 19.00 21.34
N GLN A 118 7.25 19.07 21.26
CA GLN A 118 6.47 20.05 22.01
C GLN A 118 6.67 19.90 23.53
N THR A 119 6.80 18.67 24.01
CA THR A 119 7.07 18.38 25.42
C THR A 119 8.45 18.88 25.84
N LEU A 120 9.49 18.61 25.04
CA LEU A 120 10.85 19.12 25.29
C LEU A 120 10.90 20.65 25.29
N ILE A 121 10.19 21.28 24.36
CA ILE A 121 10.08 22.75 24.30
C ILE A 121 9.45 23.30 25.58
N LYS A 122 8.34 22.70 26.06
CA LYS A 122 7.69 23.11 27.31
C LYS A 122 8.64 22.97 28.51
N GLN A 123 9.37 21.87 28.60
CA GLN A 123 10.35 21.63 29.67
C GLN A 123 11.47 22.69 29.65
N GLU A 124 12.00 23.02 28.48
CA GLU A 124 13.05 24.02 28.34
C GLU A 124 12.53 25.43 28.69
N ILE A 125 11.30 25.76 28.30
CA ILE A 125 10.65 27.02 28.70
C ILE A 125 10.54 27.12 30.23
N GLU A 126 10.08 26.05 30.90
CA GLU A 126 10.00 26.06 32.36
C GLU A 126 11.39 26.16 33.01
N ARG A 127 12.39 25.45 32.48
CA ARG A 127 13.79 25.57 32.95
C ARG A 127 14.31 27.01 32.82
N LEU A 128 14.03 27.67 31.70
CA LEU A 128 14.43 29.07 31.46
C LEU A 128 13.69 30.03 32.39
N LYS A 129 12.41 29.79 32.68
CA LYS A 129 11.66 30.56 33.69
C LYS A 129 12.24 30.39 35.08
N GLU A 130 12.54 29.16 35.51
CA GLU A 130 13.18 28.87 36.79
C GLU A 130 14.56 29.54 36.89
N ALA A 131 15.38 29.44 35.83
CA ALA A 131 16.68 30.09 35.77
C ALA A 131 16.55 31.63 35.84
N GLY A 132 15.57 32.20 35.13
CA GLY A 132 15.22 33.62 35.18
C GLY A 132 14.72 34.07 36.55
N GLN A 133 13.88 33.28 37.21
CA GLN A 133 13.43 33.54 38.58
C GLN A 133 14.59 33.48 39.58
N ARG A 134 15.43 32.45 39.53
CA ARG A 134 16.66 32.36 40.33
C ARG A 134 17.57 33.57 40.09
N ARG A 135 17.62 34.08 38.85
CA ARG A 135 18.37 35.30 38.50
C ARG A 135 17.72 36.58 39.00
N ARG A 136 16.39 36.73 38.97
CA ARG A 136 15.70 37.88 39.60
C ARG A 136 15.90 37.91 41.11
N LEU A 137 16.01 36.73 41.72
CA LEU A 137 16.38 36.56 43.12
C LEU A 137 17.88 36.84 43.39
N TRP A 138 18.68 37.12 42.35
CA TRP A 138 20.10 37.50 42.43
C TRP A 138 20.27 38.97 41.99
N PRO A 139 20.76 39.88 42.85
CA PRO A 139 20.88 41.29 42.48
C PRO A 139 21.96 41.46 41.40
N GLY A 140 21.55 41.87 40.18
CA GLY A 140 22.45 42.20 39.06
C GLY A 140 22.14 41.57 37.69
N ALA A 141 21.08 40.78 37.53
CA ALA A 141 20.68 40.26 36.21
C ALA A 141 19.90 41.31 35.39
N SER A 142 20.37 41.67 34.19
CA SER A 142 19.73 42.67 33.32
C SER A 142 18.39 42.18 32.76
N GLU A 143 17.40 43.09 32.70
CA GLU A 143 16.02 42.81 32.26
C GLU A 143 15.92 42.33 30.80
N ASP A 144 16.79 42.84 29.91
CA ASP A 144 16.79 42.56 28.46
C ASP A 144 16.79 41.06 28.11
N ARG A 145 17.57 40.24 28.82
CA ARG A 145 17.67 38.80 28.50
C ARG A 145 16.43 37.99 28.87
N THR A 146 15.56 38.48 29.77
CA THR A 146 14.32 37.77 30.13
C THR A 146 13.21 37.96 29.09
N ALA A 147 13.23 39.09 28.38
CA ALA A 147 12.36 39.34 27.23
C ALA A 147 12.74 38.44 26.04
N ASP A 148 14.04 38.28 25.77
CA ASP A 148 14.56 37.43 24.68
C ASP A 148 14.15 35.97 24.83
N LEU A 149 14.21 35.42 26.05
CA LEU A 149 13.81 34.03 26.32
C LEU A 149 12.29 33.83 26.17
N SER A 150 11.49 34.82 26.52
CA SER A 150 10.03 34.76 26.36
C SER A 150 9.62 34.84 24.87
N HIS A 151 10.34 35.65 24.08
CA HIS A 151 10.17 35.70 22.63
C HIS A 151 10.56 34.38 21.95
N LEU A 152 11.70 33.79 22.33
CA LEU A 152 12.15 32.49 21.83
C LEU A 152 11.15 31.36 22.15
N ALA A 153 10.62 31.34 23.38
CA ALA A 153 9.60 30.39 23.81
C ALA A 153 8.33 30.45 22.93
N THR A 154 7.87 31.67 22.63
CA THR A 154 6.69 31.91 21.80
C THR A 154 6.96 31.50 20.34
N ALA A 155 8.11 31.89 19.79
CA ALA A 155 8.50 31.53 18.42
C ALA A 155 8.62 30.01 18.20
N LEU A 156 9.17 29.28 19.19
CA LEU A 156 9.22 27.81 19.14
C LEU A 156 7.83 27.17 19.21
N LYS A 157 6.94 27.70 20.05
CA LYS A 157 5.55 27.24 20.14
C LYS A 157 4.83 27.44 18.80
N ASP A 158 4.94 28.61 18.19
CA ASP A 158 4.29 28.94 16.92
C ASP A 158 4.87 28.10 15.76
N ALA A 159 6.18 27.91 15.70
CA ALA A 159 6.82 27.03 14.72
C ALA A 159 6.37 25.56 14.87
N SER A 160 6.18 25.08 16.11
CA SER A 160 5.67 23.72 16.36
C SER A 160 4.22 23.56 15.88
N ALA A 161 3.37 24.57 16.11
CA ALA A 161 1.98 24.56 15.68
C ALA A 161 1.86 24.64 14.15
N ALA A 162 2.67 25.49 13.50
CA ALA A 162 2.72 25.60 12.04
C ALA A 162 3.18 24.28 11.38
N ARG A 163 4.13 23.58 11.98
CA ARG A 163 4.58 22.27 11.50
C ARG A 163 3.49 21.20 11.62
N LEU A 164 2.76 21.15 12.74
CA LEU A 164 1.61 20.25 12.91
C LEU A 164 0.51 20.55 11.88
N ALA A 165 0.14 21.82 11.70
CA ALA A 165 -0.85 22.23 10.71
C ALA A 165 -0.42 21.90 9.27
N ALA A 166 0.87 22.02 8.94
CA ALA A 166 1.40 21.62 7.65
C ALA A 166 1.31 20.09 7.44
N LEU A 167 1.54 19.30 8.49
CA LEU A 167 1.41 17.84 8.42
C LEU A 167 -0.04 17.38 8.30
N GLU A 168 -0.99 18.09 8.91
CA GLU A 168 -2.44 17.88 8.75
C GLU A 168 -2.94 18.36 7.38
N GLY A 169 -2.38 19.45 6.86
CA GLY A 169 -2.70 20.05 5.56
C GLY A 169 -2.10 19.32 4.35
N ILE A 170 -1.07 18.48 4.53
CA ILE A 170 -0.63 17.49 3.53
C ILE A 170 -1.60 16.29 3.57
N ALA A 171 -2.89 16.57 3.38
CA ALA A 171 -3.74 15.60 2.71
C ALA A 171 -3.25 15.54 1.26
N PRO A 172 -2.87 14.38 0.71
CA PRO A 172 -2.67 14.32 -0.73
C PRO A 172 -4.01 14.68 -1.37
N ASP A 173 -4.02 15.71 -2.21
CA ASP A 173 -5.04 15.86 -3.23
C ASP A 173 -5.10 14.53 -3.99
N LEU A 174 -6.11 13.73 -3.67
CA LEU A 174 -6.46 12.50 -4.37
C LEU A 174 -7.76 12.80 -5.11
N ASP A 175 -7.62 13.53 -6.23
CA ASP A 175 -8.54 13.45 -7.37
C ASP A 175 -7.95 12.51 -8.43
#